data_AF-A0A542ZH11-F1
#
_entry.id   AF-A0A542ZH11-F1
#
_cell.length_a   1.000
_cell.length_b   1.000
_cell.length_c   1.000
_cell.angle_alpha   90.00
_cell.angle_beta   90.00
_cell.angle_gamma   90.00
#
_symmetry.space_group_name_H-M   'P 1'
#
loop_
_entity.id
_entity.type
_entity.pdbx_description
1 polymer ?
#
loop_
_entity_poly.entity_id
_entity_poly.type
_entity_poly.pdbx_seq_one_letter_code
_entity_poly.pdbx_strand_id
1 'polypeptide(L)'
;MRARYLAAATAVWVTAYLLVYVALIDQQGDTPVAWWYVALVGVAGLFLAGAAIRRAPMFVLILAVAALAVSMIIALASIGLLLLPAVLGAAAVIGLGGAERQG
;
A
#
# COMPACT_ATOMS: atom_id res chain seq x y z
N MET A 1 -13.61 14.24 -3.04
CA MET A 1 -13.30 14.07 -1.59
C MET A 1 -13.18 12.60 -1.19
N ARG A 2 -14.01 11.70 -1.72
CA ARG A 2 -14.02 10.27 -1.36
C ARG A 2 -12.67 9.59 -1.63
N ALA A 3 -12.03 9.93 -2.74
CA ALA A 3 -10.70 9.40 -3.09
C ALA A 3 -9.62 9.72 -2.05
N ARG A 4 -9.69 10.89 -1.38
CA ARG A 4 -8.70 11.30 -0.37
C ARG A 4 -8.83 10.48 0.91
N TYR A 5 -10.05 10.30 1.40
CA TYR A 5 -10.31 9.49 2.60
C TYR A 5 -9.95 8.03 2.36
N LEU A 6 -10.27 7.50 1.18
CA LEU A 6 -9.88 6.15 0.80
C LEU A 6 -8.35 6.01 0.72
N ALA A 7 -7.65 6.96 0.12
CA ALA A 7 -6.18 6.96 0.08
C ALA A 7 -5.57 7.00 1.49
N ALA A 8 -6.11 7.81 2.40
CA ALA A 8 -5.67 7.87 3.79
C ALA A 8 -5.91 6.55 4.52
N ALA A 9 -7.12 5.98 4.42
CA ALA A 9 -7.45 4.68 5.01
C ALA A 9 -6.55 3.56 4.47
N THR A 10 -6.29 3.57 3.17
CA THR A 10 -5.41 2.61 2.50
C THR A 10 -3.97 2.75 2.98
N ALA A 11 -3.47 3.98 3.13
CA ALA A 11 -2.13 4.24 3.66
C ALA A 11 -2.00 3.74 5.11
N VAL A 12 -3.00 4.01 5.97
CA VAL A 12 -3.04 3.48 7.35
C VAL A 12 -3.02 1.96 7.37
N TRP A 13 -3.77 1.31 6.47
CA TRP A 13 -3.76 -0.15 6.35
C TRP A 13 -2.39 -0.70 5.96
N VAL A 14 -1.72 -0.07 5.00
CA VAL A 14 -0.36 -0.44 4.58
C VAL A 14 0.63 -0.29 5.75
N THR A 15 0.52 0.79 6.54
CA THR A 15 1.35 0.97 7.73
C THR A 15 1.08 -0.12 8.78
N ALA A 16 -0.18 -0.43 9.06
CA ALA A 16 -0.54 -1.50 9.98
C ALA A 16 0.00 -2.86 9.53
N TYR A 17 -0.10 -3.16 8.23
CA TYR A 17 0.49 -4.36 7.64
C TYR A 17 2.00 -4.46 7.87
N LEU A 18 2.74 -3.36 7.67
CA LEU A 18 4.19 -3.34 7.90
C LEU A 18 4.56 -3.56 9.37
N LEU A 19 3.79 -2.98 10.30
CA LEU A 19 4.01 -3.20 11.73
C LEU A 19 3.82 -4.68 12.10
N VAL A 20 2.76 -5.31 11.57
CA VAL A 20 2.51 -6.75 11.76
C VAL A 20 3.63 -7.59 11.15
N TYR A 21 4.08 -7.26 9.94
CA TYR A 21 5.17 -7.95 9.27
C TYR A 21 6.47 -7.92 10.09
N VAL A 22 6.88 -6.74 10.58
CA VAL A 22 8.10 -6.59 11.39
C VAL A 22 7.96 -7.35 12.72
N ALA A 23 6.83 -7.21 13.40
CA ALA A 23 6.59 -7.92 14.67
C ALA A 23 6.63 -9.45 14.51
N LEU A 24 6.11 -9.98 13.41
CA LEU A 24 6.15 -11.42 13.12
C LEU A 24 7.57 -11.93 12.88
N ILE A 25 8.43 -11.15 12.22
CA ILE A 25 9.82 -11.56 11.97
C ILE A 25 10.64 -11.44 13.26
N ASP A 26 10.42 -10.41 14.06
CA ASP A 26 11.09 -10.24 15.35
C ASP A 26 10.83 -11.45 16.28
N GLN A 27 9.61 -12.01 16.23
CA GLN A 27 9.25 -13.23 16.97
C GLN A 27 9.91 -14.52 16.42
N GLN A 28 10.46 -14.51 15.20
CA GLN A 28 11.09 -15.70 14.61
C GLN A 28 12.55 -15.88 15.04
N GLY A 29 13.14 -14.94 15.79
CA GLY A 29 14.41 -15.08 16.50
C GLY A 29 15.67 -15.08 15.61
N ASP A 30 15.67 -15.82 14.51
CA ASP A 30 16.82 -16.05 13.63
C ASP A 30 16.56 -15.62 12.17
N THR A 31 15.32 -15.23 11.82
CA THR A 31 14.98 -14.78 10.46
C THR A 31 15.28 -13.29 10.30
N PRO A 32 16.16 -12.87 9.37
CA PRO A 32 16.43 -11.46 9.15
C PRO A 32 15.23 -10.76 8.48
N VAL A 33 14.95 -9.51 8.89
CA VAL A 33 13.93 -8.66 8.26
C VAL A 33 14.32 -8.36 6.82
N ALA A 34 13.42 -8.65 5.87
CA ALA A 34 13.64 -8.31 4.47
C ALA A 34 13.39 -6.81 4.24
N TRP A 35 14.38 -5.97 4.56
CA TRP A 35 14.24 -4.51 4.47
C TRP A 35 13.90 -4.00 3.06
N TRP A 36 14.28 -4.73 2.01
CA TRP A 36 13.86 -4.42 0.63
C TRP A 36 12.34 -4.53 0.46
N TYR A 37 11.70 -5.47 1.14
CA TYR A 37 10.25 -5.67 1.12
C TYR A 37 9.55 -4.54 1.88
N VAL A 38 10.08 -4.19 3.06
CA VAL A 38 9.59 -3.06 3.87
C VAL A 38 9.68 -1.76 3.07
N ALA A 39 10.79 -1.52 2.37
CA ALA A 39 10.97 -0.35 1.52
C ALA A 39 9.96 -0.33 0.36
N LEU A 40 9.76 -1.45 -0.33
CA LEU A 40 8.83 -1.56 -1.46
C LEU A 40 7.38 -1.23 -1.03
N VAL A 41 6.90 -1.86 0.04
CA VAL A 41 5.56 -1.65 0.58
C VAL A 41 5.43 -0.25 1.20
N GLY A 42 6.47 0.21 1.91
CA GLY A 42 6.51 1.51 2.55
C GLY A 42 6.45 2.67 1.56
N VAL A 43 7.20 2.59 0.45
CA VAL A 43 7.15 3.59 -0.62
C VAL A 43 5.76 3.65 -1.26
N ALA A 44 5.11 2.50 -1.51
CA ALA A 44 3.74 2.48 -1.99
C ALA A 44 2.76 3.14 -0.99
N GLY A 45 2.96 2.92 0.31
CA GLY A 45 2.21 3.61 1.38
C GLY A 45 2.42 5.13 1.36
N LEU A 46 3.66 5.60 1.17
CA LEU A 46 3.97 7.04 1.06
C LEU A 46 3.28 7.68 -0.15
N PHE A 47 3.22 6.98 -1.28
CA PHE A 47 2.50 7.43 -2.47
C PHE A 47 1.00 7.58 -2.22
N LEU A 48 0.40 6.66 -1.47
CA LEU A 48 -1.00 6.76 -1.04
C LEU A 48 -1.24 7.92 -0.06
N ALA A 49 -0.32 8.13 0.89
CA ALA A 49 -0.36 9.30 1.77
C ALA A 49 -0.26 10.62 0.97
N GLY A 50 0.60 10.66 -0.06
CA GLY A 50 0.69 11.75 -1.02
C GLY A 50 -0.62 12.00 -1.77
N ALA A 51 -1.35 10.95 -2.14
CA ALA A 51 -2.68 11.08 -2.75
C ALA A 51 -3.71 11.68 -1.78
N ALA A 52 -3.66 11.35 -0.49
CA ALA A 52 -4.56 11.92 0.51
C ALA A 52 -4.45 13.46 0.59
N ILE A 53 -3.25 14.01 0.38
CA ILE A 53 -2.98 15.45 0.34
C ILE A 53 -2.99 16.06 -1.07
N ARG A 54 -3.48 15.33 -2.09
CA ARG A 54 -3.54 15.75 -3.51
C ARG A 54 -2.19 16.07 -4.16
N ARG A 55 -1.09 15.48 -3.67
CA ARG A 55 0.26 15.69 -4.21
C ARG A 55 0.81 14.54 -5.03
N ALA A 56 0.08 13.43 -5.16
CA ALA A 56 0.52 12.29 -5.97
C ALA A 56 0.04 12.40 -7.43
N PRO A 57 0.95 12.39 -8.43
CA PRO A 57 0.57 12.26 -9.82
C PRO A 57 0.05 10.84 -10.12
N MET A 58 -0.73 10.68 -11.18
CA MET A 58 -1.42 9.42 -11.50
C MET A 58 -0.46 8.24 -11.70
N PHE A 59 0.67 8.47 -12.38
CA PHE A 59 1.65 7.40 -12.63
C PHE A 59 2.22 6.82 -11.32
N VAL A 60 2.42 7.67 -10.30
CA VAL A 60 2.92 7.25 -8.99
C VAL A 60 1.92 6.34 -8.27
N LEU A 61 0.62 6.57 -8.45
CA LEU A 61 -0.41 5.70 -7.89
C LEU A 61 -0.50 4.36 -8.60
N ILE A 62 -0.30 4.33 -9.92
CA ILE A 62 -0.20 3.07 -10.67
C ILE A 62 0.98 2.24 -10.16
N LEU A 63 2.15 2.88 -9.95
CA LEU A 63 3.30 2.23 -9.36
C LEU A 63 3.03 1.72 -7.94
N ALA A 64 2.27 2.47 -7.13
CA ALA A 64 1.88 2.02 -5.79
C ALA A 64 1.01 0.75 -5.85
N VAL A 65 0.01 0.70 -6.74
CA VAL A 65 -0.83 -0.50 -6.93
C VAL A 65 0.02 -1.68 -7.37
N ALA A 66 0.90 -1.49 -8.37
CA ALA A 66 1.77 -2.54 -8.88
C ALA A 66 2.72 -3.06 -7.79
N ALA A 67 3.36 -2.17 -7.03
CA ALA A 67 4.24 -2.54 -5.93
C ALA A 67 3.50 -3.33 -4.83
N LEU A 68 2.29 -2.91 -4.45
CA LEU A 68 1.47 -3.63 -3.47
C LEU A 68 1.03 -5.01 -3.99
N ALA A 69 0.62 -5.10 -5.26
CA ALA A 69 0.22 -6.37 -5.87
C ALA A 69 1.38 -7.36 -5.98
N VAL A 70 2.57 -6.89 -6.40
CA VAL A 70 3.78 -7.71 -6.43
C VAL A 70 4.16 -8.15 -5.01
N SER A 71 4.11 -7.24 -4.03
CA SER A 71 4.40 -7.56 -2.62
C SER A 71 3.40 -8.57 -2.04
N MET A 72 2.13 -8.49 -2.43
CA MET A 72 1.10 -9.45 -2.06
C MET A 72 1.41 -10.85 -2.61
N ILE A 73 1.81 -10.95 -3.87
CA ILE A 73 2.16 -12.22 -4.53
C ILE A 73 3.41 -12.83 -3.87
N ILE A 74 4.44 -12.03 -3.64
CA ILE A 74 5.68 -12.46 -2.97
C ILE A 74 5.38 -13.04 -1.57
N ALA A 75 4.49 -12.39 -0.82
CA ALA A 75 4.14 -12.80 0.55
C ALA A 75 2.92 -13.75 0.60
N LEU A 76 2.47 -14.30 -0.52
CA LEU A 76 1.18 -15.02 -0.59
C LEU A 76 1.14 -16.25 0.33
N ALA A 77 2.26 -16.94 0.50
CA ALA A 77 2.37 -18.11 1.36
C ALA A 77 2.37 -17.80 2.87
N SER A 78 2.39 -16.52 3.26
CA SER A 78 2.42 -16.09 4.66
C SER A 78 1.26 -15.14 4.97
N ILE A 79 1.54 -13.83 5.07
CA ILE A 79 0.58 -12.80 5.43
C ILE A 79 0.19 -11.91 4.23
N GLY A 80 0.67 -12.24 3.02
CA GLY A 80 0.48 -11.43 1.81
C GLY A 80 -0.98 -11.13 1.53
N LEU A 81 -1.91 -12.03 1.84
CA LEU A 81 -3.35 -11.84 1.65
C LEU A 81 -3.91 -10.60 2.41
N LEU A 82 -3.26 -10.18 3.50
CA LEU A 82 -3.61 -8.96 4.24
C LEU A 82 -3.33 -7.67 3.45
N LEU A 83 -2.57 -7.72 2.36
CA LEU A 83 -2.38 -6.60 1.43
C LEU A 83 -3.52 -6.44 0.43
N LEU A 84 -4.41 -7.44 0.27
CA LEU A 84 -5.50 -7.38 -0.72
C LEU A 84 -6.39 -6.13 -0.56
N PRO A 85 -6.84 -5.73 0.65
CA PRO A 85 -7.59 -4.49 0.84
C PRO A 85 -6.80 -3.25 0.41
N ALA A 86 -5.47 -3.25 0.60
CA ALA A 86 -4.63 -2.14 0.19
C ALA A 86 -4.51 -2.03 -1.34
N VAL A 87 -4.37 -3.17 -2.03
CA VAL A 87 -4.34 -3.22 -3.50
C VAL A 87 -5.66 -2.71 -4.09
N LEU A 88 -6.79 -3.20 -3.58
CA LEU A 88 -8.11 -2.78 -4.04
C LEU A 88 -8.39 -1.32 -3.71
N GLY A 89 -8.04 -0.87 -2.50
CA GLY A 89 -8.16 0.52 -2.08
C GLY A 89 -7.35 1.46 -2.97
N ALA A 90 -6.08 1.13 -3.24
CA ALA A 90 -5.22 1.89 -4.13
C ALA A 90 -5.76 1.97 -5.58
N ALA A 91 -6.28 0.86 -6.12
CA ALA A 91 -6.90 0.84 -7.43
C ALA A 91 -8.18 1.71 -7.48
N ALA A 92 -9.01 1.65 -6.43
CA ALA A 92 -10.20 2.47 -6.31
C ALA A 92 -9.88 3.97 -6.17
N VAL A 93 -8.78 4.34 -5.52
CA VAL A 93 -8.30 5.74 -5.46
C VAL A 93 -8.02 6.27 -6.87
N ILE A 94 -7.42 5.45 -7.76
CA ILE A 94 -7.17 5.83 -9.15
C ILE A 94 -8.49 6.04 -9.90
N GLY A 95 -9.42 5.08 -9.80
CA GLY A 95 -10.72 5.17 -10.47
C GLY A 95 -11.54 6.39 -10.04
N LEU A 96 -11.62 6.63 -8.73
CA LEU A 96 -12.33 7.79 -8.16
C LEU A 96 -11.62 9.12 -8.48
N GLY A 97 -10.29 9.12 -8.48
CA GLY A 97 -9.49 10.31 -8.81
C GLY A 97 -9.60 10.73 -10.28
N GLY A 98 -9.80 9.77 -11.19
CA GLY A 98 -10.11 10.04 -12.59
C GLY A 98 -11.50 10.66 -12.77
N ALA A 99 -12.51 10.11 -12.10
CA ALA A 99 -13.89 10.61 -12.16
C ALA A 99 -14.03 12.03 -11.59
N GLU A 100 -13.35 12.35 -10.48
CA GLU A 100 -13.39 13.69 -9.86
C GLU A 100 -12.71 14.80 -10.72
N ARG A 101 -12.00 14.46 -11.80
CA ARG A 101 -11.35 15.44 -12.70
C ARG A 101 -12.15 15.75 -13.97
N GLN A 102 -13.19 14.97 -14.28
CA GLN A 102 -13.96 15.08 -15.52
C GLN A 102 -15.35 15.72 -15.34
N GLY A 103 -15.81 15.90 -14.09
CA GLY A 103 -17.05 16.61 -13.76
C GLY A 103 -16.75 17.96 -13.12
#